data_AF-A0A0K6FYC7-F1
#
_entry.id   AF-A0A0K6FYC7-F1
#
_cell.length_a   1.000
_cell.length_b   1.000
_cell.length_c   1.000
_cell.angle_alpha   90.00
_cell.angle_beta   90.00
_cell.angle_gamma   90.00
#
_symmetry.space_group_name_H-M   'P 1'
#
loop_
_entity.id
_entity.type
_entity.pdbx_description
1 polymer ?
#
loop_
_entity_poly.entity_id
_entity_poly.type
_entity_poly.pdbx_seq_one_letter_code
_entity_poly.pdbx_strand_id
1 'polypeptide(L)'
;MLSLPPFLQPHPYGDTRQTQDVKTHCPVTFSHNSEPGSVAGITDAEWWPPLPQNGSATPDALLLFIPGNPGLVEFYTEFLEHLHHTFNKAGTRLAILVRGHIGHAPSLSTGNSSWTVGLDSQVTSVIEL
;
A
#
# COMPACT_ATOMS: atom_id res chain seq x y z
N MET A 1 -1.50 -18.44 -5.40
CA MET A 1 -0.71 -17.27 -4.98
C MET A 1 -1.37 -16.04 -5.58
N LEU A 2 -1.62 -15.00 -4.79
CA LEU A 2 -2.14 -13.72 -5.28
C LEU A 2 -1.04 -13.09 -6.15
N SER A 3 -1.31 -12.81 -7.43
CA SER A 3 -0.34 -12.18 -8.32
C SER A 3 -0.17 -10.72 -7.90
N LEU A 4 1.05 -10.36 -7.47
CA LEU A 4 1.38 -9.00 -7.08
C LEU A 4 1.59 -8.14 -8.35
N PRO A 5 1.07 -6.90 -8.41
CA PRO A 5 1.44 -5.94 -9.44
C PRO A 5 2.97 -5.80 -9.57
N PRO A 6 3.53 -5.69 -10.79
CA PRO A 6 4.97 -5.77 -11.03
C PRO A 6 5.78 -4.60 -10.45
N PHE A 7 5.13 -3.49 -10.14
CA PHE A 7 5.74 -2.31 -9.52
C PHE A 7 5.79 -2.38 -7.99
N LEU A 8 5.17 -3.40 -7.39
CA LEU A 8 5.19 -3.63 -5.94
C LEU A 8 6.21 -4.70 -5.58
N GLN A 9 6.80 -4.56 -4.40
CA GLN A 9 7.72 -5.54 -3.84
C GLN A 9 7.12 -6.14 -2.55
N PRO A 10 7.34 -7.43 -2.26
CA PRO A 10 6.93 -7.99 -0.97
C PRO A 10 7.62 -7.28 0.20
N HIS A 11 6.89 -7.06 1.29
CA HIS A 11 7.48 -6.43 2.47
C HIS A 11 8.52 -7.36 3.14
N PRO A 12 9.76 -6.92 3.40
CA PRO A 12 10.80 -7.74 4.03
C PRO A 12 10.44 -8.34 5.40
N TYR A 13 9.50 -7.74 6.13
CA TYR A 13 9.04 -8.21 7.45
C TYR A 13 7.57 -8.69 7.46
N GLY A 14 7.02 -9.00 6.28
CA GLY A 14 5.59 -9.30 6.11
C GLY A 14 5.04 -10.51 6.87
N ASP A 15 5.92 -11.41 7.34
CA ASP A 15 5.52 -12.64 8.03
C ASP A 15 5.26 -12.46 9.55
N THR A 16 5.72 -11.36 10.16
CA THR A 16 5.61 -11.15 11.62
C THR A 16 4.38 -10.34 12.05
N ARG A 17 3.64 -9.75 11.10
CA ARG A 17 2.55 -8.80 11.38
C ARG A 17 1.15 -9.41 11.50
N GLN A 18 0.95 -10.72 11.31
CA GLN A 18 -0.40 -11.27 11.18
C GLN A 18 -0.63 -12.59 11.93
N THR A 19 -1.49 -12.54 12.95
CA THR A 19 -2.05 -13.70 13.65
C THR A 19 -3.39 -14.11 13.03
N GLN A 20 -3.44 -15.31 12.45
CA GLN A 20 -4.63 -16.16 12.23
C GLN A 20 -5.94 -15.47 11.79
N ASP A 21 -6.03 -15.04 10.53
CA ASP A 21 -7.30 -15.08 9.78
C ASP A 21 -7.03 -15.08 8.26
N VAL A 22 -8.03 -15.37 7.44
CA VAL A 22 -7.91 -15.42 5.96
C VAL A 22 -7.31 -14.11 5.44
N LYS A 23 -6.06 -14.16 4.97
CA LYS A 23 -5.30 -12.99 4.50
C LYS A 23 -5.90 -12.41 3.21
N THR A 24 -6.67 -11.35 3.35
CA THR A 24 -7.30 -10.59 2.26
C THR A 24 -6.40 -9.53 1.66
N HIS A 25 -5.29 -9.19 2.32
CA HIS A 25 -4.30 -8.21 1.87
C HIS A 25 -2.87 -8.64 2.18
N CYS A 26 -1.92 -8.15 1.39
CA CYS A 26 -0.51 -8.38 1.62
C CYS A 26 0.26 -7.08 1.90
N PRO A 27 1.15 -7.10 2.92
CA PRO A 27 2.09 -6.02 3.12
C PRO A 27 3.12 -6.03 1.99
N VAL A 28 3.37 -4.85 1.44
CA VAL A 28 4.24 -4.62 0.30
C VAL A 28 5.04 -3.34 0.52
N THR A 29 6.06 -3.12 -0.30
CA THR A 29 6.78 -1.87 -0.36
C THR A 29 6.64 -1.26 -1.75
N PHE A 30 6.69 0.07 -1.78
CA PHE A 30 6.72 0.85 -3.01
C PHE A 30 8.00 1.69 -3.05
N SER A 31 8.74 1.58 -4.15
CA SER A 31 9.99 2.32 -4.35
C SER A 31 9.72 3.59 -5.16
N HIS A 32 10.13 4.72 -4.62
CA HIS A 32 10.17 5.99 -5.33
C HIS A 32 11.57 6.18 -5.92
N ASN A 33 11.68 6.09 -7.24
CA ASN A 33 12.91 6.26 -8.00
C ASN A 33 12.65 6.57 -9.49
N SER A 34 11.48 7.14 -9.80
CA SER A 34 10.94 7.18 -11.16
C SER A 34 11.75 8.06 -12.11
N GLU A 35 12.26 9.21 -11.64
CA GLU A 35 13.04 10.13 -12.48
C GLU A 35 14.23 10.81 -11.76
N PRO A 36 15.27 11.24 -12.49
CA PRO A 36 16.32 12.09 -11.94
C PRO A 36 15.75 13.42 -11.40
N GLY A 37 15.78 13.60 -10.08
CA GLY A 37 15.18 14.76 -9.40
C GLY A 37 13.92 14.45 -8.60
N SER A 38 13.36 13.23 -8.75
CA SER A 38 12.30 12.69 -7.91
C SER A 38 12.77 12.41 -6.49
N VAL A 39 11.81 12.32 -5.56
CA VAL A 39 12.09 11.96 -4.17
C VAL A 39 12.48 10.49 -4.13
N ALA A 40 13.73 10.19 -3.81
CA ALA A 40 14.17 8.81 -3.64
C ALA A 40 13.75 8.27 -2.27
N GLY A 41 13.10 7.11 -2.22
CA GLY A 41 12.70 6.50 -0.96
C GLY A 41 11.90 5.22 -1.11
N ILE A 42 11.67 4.53 0.00
CA ILE A 42 10.80 3.35 0.06
C ILE A 42 9.67 3.65 1.05
N THR A 43 8.45 3.33 0.67
CA THR A 43 7.26 3.46 1.52
C THR A 43 6.70 2.10 1.89
N ASP A 44 6.12 2.03 3.09
CA ASP A 44 5.27 0.91 3.49
C ASP A 44 3.94 1.02 2.76
N ALA A 45 3.40 -0.12 2.32
CA ALA A 45 2.19 -0.18 1.53
C ALA A 45 1.46 -1.50 1.81
N GLU A 46 0.17 -1.53 1.50
CA GLU A 46 -0.63 -2.75 1.56
C GLU A 46 -1.45 -2.89 0.28
N TRP A 47 -1.58 -4.13 -0.17
CA TRP A 47 -2.28 -4.48 -1.39
C TRP A 47 -3.43 -5.45 -1.09
N TRP A 48 -4.66 -5.01 -1.34
CA TRP A 48 -5.85 -5.85 -1.42
C TRP A 48 -6.12 -6.19 -2.88
N PRO A 49 -5.84 -7.43 -3.33
CA PRO A 49 -6.31 -7.89 -4.63
C PRO A 49 -7.83 -8.03 -4.62
N PRO A 50 -8.48 -7.90 -5.78
CA PRO A 50 -9.92 -8.06 -5.87
C PRO A 50 -10.32 -9.47 -5.44
N LEU A 51 -11.38 -9.58 -4.64
CA LEU A 51 -11.92 -10.88 -4.26
C LEU A 51 -12.42 -11.64 -5.50
N PRO A 52 -12.12 -12.95 -5.63
CA PRO A 52 -12.51 -13.70 -6.81
C PRO A 52 -14.03 -13.80 -6.92
N GLN A 53 -14.58 -13.39 -8.07
CA GLN A 53 -15.97 -13.61 -8.43
C GLN A 53 -16.00 -14.33 -9.79
N ASN A 54 -16.71 -15.46 -9.85
CA ASN A 54 -16.85 -16.27 -11.07
C ASN A 54 -15.52 -16.68 -11.74
N GLY A 55 -14.45 -16.87 -10.94
CA GLY A 55 -13.14 -17.29 -11.45
C GLY A 55 -12.30 -16.19 -12.11
N SER A 56 -12.78 -14.94 -12.15
CA SER A 56 -12.02 -13.79 -12.66
C SER A 56 -11.45 -12.95 -11.51
N ALA A 57 -10.14 -12.68 -11.57
CA ALA A 57 -9.40 -11.87 -10.60
C ALA A 57 -9.07 -10.46 -11.11
N THR A 58 -9.76 -10.00 -12.17
CA THR A 58 -9.58 -8.66 -12.71
C THR A 58 -10.45 -7.68 -11.91
N PRO A 59 -9.90 -6.56 -11.41
CA PRO A 59 -10.72 -5.58 -10.70
C PRO A 59 -11.64 -4.81 -11.65
N ASP A 60 -12.84 -4.46 -11.16
CA ASP A 60 -13.74 -3.51 -11.82
C ASP A 60 -13.36 -2.06 -11.48
N ALA A 61 -12.73 -1.86 -10.31
CA ALA A 61 -12.26 -0.57 -9.83
C ALA A 61 -10.96 -0.72 -9.05
N LEU A 62 -10.12 0.32 -9.11
CA LEU A 62 -8.88 0.45 -8.33
C LEU A 62 -9.00 1.65 -7.40
N LEU A 63 -8.78 1.44 -6.11
CA LEU A 63 -8.62 2.51 -5.13
C LEU A 63 -7.14 2.67 -4.78
N LEU A 64 -6.59 3.84 -5.09
CA LEU A 64 -5.33 4.30 -4.49
C LEU A 64 -5.65 5.13 -3.25
N PHE A 65 -5.32 4.60 -2.08
CA PHE A 65 -5.52 5.29 -0.81
C PHE A 65 -4.21 5.91 -0.33
N ILE A 66 -4.23 7.22 -0.09
CA ILE A 66 -3.09 7.97 0.45
C ILE A 66 -3.48 8.46 1.86
N PRO A 67 -2.88 7.90 2.92
CA PRO A 67 -3.12 8.32 4.30
C PRO A 67 -2.88 9.83 4.50
N GLY A 68 -3.68 10.43 5.38
CA GLY A 68 -3.36 11.74 5.97
C GLY A 68 -2.27 11.60 7.05
N ASN A 69 -1.89 12.70 7.70
CA ASN A 69 -0.98 12.70 8.86
C ASN A 69 -1.52 11.75 9.96
N PRO A 70 -0.73 10.76 10.47
CA PRO A 70 0.73 10.59 10.42
C PRO A 70 1.28 9.71 9.29
N GLY A 71 0.52 9.47 8.23
CA GLY A 71 1.05 8.86 7.02
C GLY A 71 1.30 7.36 7.08
N LEU A 72 0.78 6.68 8.11
CA LEU A 72 0.95 5.23 8.31
C LEU A 72 -0.24 4.45 7.76
N VAL A 73 0.07 3.34 7.10
CA VAL A 73 -0.91 2.42 6.50
C VAL A 73 -1.76 1.72 7.57
N GLU A 74 -1.12 1.26 8.63
CA GLU A 74 -1.73 0.44 9.69
C GLU A 74 -2.93 1.09 10.40
N PHE A 75 -3.04 2.42 10.39
CA PHE A 75 -4.20 3.12 10.94
C PHE A 75 -5.48 2.94 10.11
N TYR A 76 -5.37 2.49 8.86
CA TYR A 76 -6.48 2.40 7.93
C TYR A 76 -6.84 0.96 7.56
N THR A 77 -6.07 -0.04 7.99
CA THR A 77 -6.26 -1.44 7.59
C THR A 77 -7.68 -1.94 7.88
N GLU A 78 -8.24 -1.71 9.07
CA GLU A 78 -9.61 -2.14 9.40
C GLU A 78 -10.68 -1.47 8.54
N PHE A 79 -10.51 -0.18 8.24
CA PHE A 79 -11.41 0.58 7.38
C PHE A 79 -11.35 0.07 5.93
N LEU A 80 -10.15 -0.15 5.40
CA LEU A 80 -9.94 -0.63 4.04
C LEU A 80 -10.44 -2.07 3.87
N GLU A 81 -10.27 -2.92 4.89
CA GLU A 81 -10.84 -4.27 4.92
C GLU A 81 -12.37 -4.24 4.82
N HIS A 82 -12.99 -3.39 5.65
CA HIS A 82 -14.44 -3.23 5.63
C HIS A 82 -14.95 -2.71 4.29
N LEU A 83 -14.24 -1.74 3.69
CA LEU A 83 -14.55 -1.17 2.39
C LEU A 83 -14.45 -2.23 1.28
N HIS A 84 -13.35 -2.99 1.26
CA HIS A 84 -13.09 -4.07 0.31
C HIS A 84 -14.21 -5.11 0.31
N HIS A 85 -14.62 -5.58 1.49
CA HIS A 85 -15.73 -6.51 1.63
C HIS A 85 -17.09 -5.91 1.25
N THR A 86 -17.32 -4.63 1.56
CA THR A 86 -18.58 -3.94 1.24
C THR A 86 -18.78 -3.84 -0.27
N PHE A 87 -17.74 -3.46 -1.02
CA PHE A 87 -17.80 -3.39 -2.48
C PHE A 87 -18.01 -4.77 -3.10
N ASN A 88 -17.32 -5.80 -2.61
CA ASN A 88 -17.52 -7.16 -3.09
C ASN A 88 -18.97 -7.65 -2.86
N LYS A 89 -19.56 -7.37 -1.69
CA LYS A 89 -20.98 -7.69 -1.40
C LYS A 89 -21.95 -6.93 -2.32
N ALA A 90 -21.59 -5.72 -2.74
CA ALA A 90 -22.33 -4.95 -3.74
C ALA A 90 -22.09 -5.41 -5.19
N GLY A 91 -21.27 -6.46 -5.40
CA GLY A 91 -20.96 -7.01 -6.71
C GLY A 91 -19.90 -6.24 -7.50
N THR A 92 -19.11 -5.40 -6.83
CA THR A 92 -17.98 -4.67 -7.43
C THR A 92 -16.65 -5.26 -6.94
N ARG A 93 -15.80 -5.69 -7.86
CA ARG A 93 -14.46 -6.21 -7.54
C ARG A 93 -13.48 -5.07 -7.39
N LEU A 94 -13.36 -4.57 -6.18
CA LEU A 94 -12.44 -3.50 -5.83
C LEU A 94 -11.05 -4.08 -5.54
N ALA A 95 -10.02 -3.53 -6.17
CA ALA A 95 -8.64 -3.67 -5.71
C ALA A 95 -8.23 -2.40 -4.95
N ILE A 96 -7.45 -2.55 -3.89
CA ILE A 96 -6.98 -1.42 -3.07
C ILE A 96 -5.46 -1.46 -2.96
N LEU A 97 -4.81 -0.35 -3.33
CA LEU A 97 -3.43 -0.07 -2.96
C LEU A 97 -3.45 1.10 -1.97
N VAL A 98 -2.91 0.86 -0.78
CA VAL A 98 -2.62 1.94 0.17
C VAL A 98 -1.11 2.09 0.28
N ARG A 99 -0.64 3.34 0.34
CA ARG A 99 0.78 3.67 0.43
C ARG A 99 0.99 4.73 1.49
N GLY A 100 1.86 4.45 2.46
CA GLY A 100 2.25 5.42 3.48
C GLY A 100 3.16 6.52 2.94
N HIS A 101 3.55 7.44 3.82
CA HIS A 101 4.46 8.54 3.46
C HIS A 101 5.92 8.09 3.54
N ILE A 102 6.77 8.63 2.65
CA ILE A 102 8.21 8.34 2.65
C ILE A 102 8.79 8.71 4.01
N GLY A 103 9.52 7.78 4.62
CA GLY A 103 10.21 7.98 5.88
C GLY A 103 9.36 7.85 7.15
N HIS A 104 8.07 7.52 7.03
CA HIS A 104 7.19 7.32 8.19
C HIS A 104 7.11 5.87 8.65
N ALA A 105 7.41 4.91 7.77
CA ALA A 105 7.37 3.49 8.11
C ALA A 105 8.46 3.09 9.12
N PRO A 106 8.12 2.69 10.37
CA PRO A 106 9.13 2.34 11.37
C PRO A 106 9.93 1.09 11.02
N SER A 107 9.37 0.23 10.17
CA SER A 107 9.93 -1.06 9.76
C SER A 107 10.88 -0.99 8.57
N LEU A 108 11.00 0.18 7.92
CA LEU A 108 11.85 0.37 6.75
C LEU A 108 13.06 1.24 7.11
N SER A 109 14.23 0.86 6.60
CA SER A 109 15.44 1.66 6.78
C SER A 109 15.32 2.96 5.99
N THR A 110 15.22 4.07 6.71
CA THR A 110 15.40 5.40 6.13
C THR A 110 16.89 5.64 5.99
N GLY A 111 17.42 5.57 4.77
CA GLY A 111 18.85 5.81 4.51
C GLY A 111 19.32 7.11 5.20
N ASN A 112 20.16 6.96 6.24
CA ASN A 112 20.86 7.97 7.04
C ASN A 112 20.15 9.28 7.44
N SER A 113 18.84 9.45 7.25
CA SER A 113 18.18 10.73 7.52
C SER A 113 16.66 10.66 7.59
N SER A 114 16.13 9.82 8.50
CA SER A 114 14.69 9.74 8.81
C SER A 114 13.98 11.08 9.06
N TRP A 115 14.75 12.13 9.39
CA TRP A 115 14.26 13.47 9.70
C TRP A 115 14.34 14.47 8.54
N THR A 116 14.76 14.06 7.33
CA THR A 116 14.96 14.98 6.18
C THR A 116 13.81 15.00 5.18
N VAL A 117 12.78 14.16 5.36
CA VAL A 117 11.63 14.12 4.45
C VAL A 117 10.64 15.22 4.86
N GLY A 118 10.84 16.41 4.31
CA GLY A 118 9.94 17.55 4.49
C GLY A 118 8.58 17.37 3.80
N LEU A 119 7.66 18.30 4.06
CA LEU A 119 6.33 18.32 3.45
C LEU A 119 6.39 18.28 1.92
N ASP A 120 7.32 19.00 1.31
CA ASP A 120 7.48 19.02 -0.16
C ASP A 120 7.81 17.63 -0.72
N SER A 121 8.65 16.87 -0.03
CA SER A 121 8.98 15.50 -0.41
C SER A 121 7.77 14.56 -0.27
N GLN A 122 6.98 14.74 0.79
CA GLN A 122 5.73 13.99 0.98
C GLN A 122 4.72 14.30 -0.12
N VAL A 123 4.51 15.58 -0.44
CA VAL A 123 3.59 16.01 -1.51
C VAL A 123 4.05 15.48 -2.86
N THR A 124 5.34 15.62 -3.18
CA THR A 124 5.91 15.15 -4.46
C THR A 124 5.76 13.64 -4.60
N SER A 125 6.04 12.87 -3.54
CA SER A 125 5.90 11.41 -3.57
C SER A 125 4.48 10.94 -3.86
N VAL A 126 3.46 11.73 -3.51
CA VAL A 126 2.06 11.40 -3.79
C VAL A 126 1.73 11.48 -5.28
N ILE A 127 2.38 12.40 -6.00
CA ILE A 127 2.17 12.65 -7.42
C ILE A 127 2.86 11.57 -8.29
N GLU A 128 3.93 10.97 -7.79
CA GLU A 128 4.61 9.85 -8.44
C GLU A 128 3.77 8.57 -8.33
N LEU A 129 3.31 8.07 -9.49
CA LEU A 129 2.62 6.80 -9.69
C LEU A 129 3.52 5.79 -10.40
#